data_AF-A0AAI9HVW7-F1
#
_entry.id   AF-A0AAI9HVW7-F1
#
_cell.length_a   1.000
_cell.length_b   1.000
_cell.length_c   1.000
_cell.angle_alpha   90.00
_cell.angle_beta   90.00
_cell.angle_gamma   90.00
#
_symmetry.space_group_name_H-M   'P 1'
#
loop_
_entity.id
_entity.type
_entity.pdbx_description
1 polymer ?
#
loop_
_entity_poly.entity_id
_entity_poly.type
_entity_poly.pdbx_seq_one_letter_code
_entity_poly.pdbx_strand_id
1 'polypeptide(L)'
;MNLSDIGELCADTPRMTVFDPRGLTARVVDFNRNERADTPEALITRYQYGARGEMQMCADPRFSASAQENEHRYQNLVSATDLLQRPVQQVSIDSGESLSLLHADGQPEWTTKNPGEGAVSQHFSYDRKGRLLSLRSLDGTEAILLQTRRYSDGVDNAEEYNCRGQCTEIQNGAGTETFTEFDIAGKNKSFSRCFWSVRDQSVDLNHPPQAETRTWVSRNDLSASGAVRQLSLSCHDAEQERSVYTRRNGYNRRGQLISSHLTDEGGNLHTLLTSAGYHANGACQQEMLGNGVTRYYAQEHFTKRLLRISTWRPAENKTRYPIQDISYQYDPAGNVTERYDQGREDQYFDNLRITAHNQYHYDSCYRLRYAAGREALNGGKSTITPLISGSQQLVNYQRWYDYDNAGNMTQLRHSAGQNNWTQVFSVSPESNRSLPQPVSPYEVERFFDSFGHLKES
;
A
#
# COMPACT_ATOMS: atom_id res chain seq x y z
N MET A 1 7.20 11.95 -25.67
CA MET A 1 5.94 12.58 -26.15
C MET A 1 5.95 14.02 -25.66
N ASN A 2 5.72 15.01 -26.53
CA ASN A 2 5.69 16.41 -26.11
C ASN A 2 4.29 16.78 -25.55
N LEU A 3 4.14 17.98 -24.96
CA LEU A 3 2.85 18.39 -24.37
C LEU A 3 1.71 18.51 -25.40
N SER A 4 2.02 18.84 -26.66
CA SER A 4 1.01 18.92 -27.73
C SER A 4 0.45 17.54 -28.05
N ASP A 5 1.33 16.54 -28.18
CA ASP A 5 0.95 15.16 -28.44
C ASP A 5 0.07 14.60 -27.29
N ILE A 6 0.38 14.95 -26.03
CA ILE A 6 -0.45 14.56 -24.88
C ILE A 6 -1.81 15.26 -24.93
N GLY A 7 -1.83 16.55 -25.31
CA GLY A 7 -3.07 17.30 -25.48
C GLY A 7 -4.00 16.67 -26.53
N GLU A 8 -3.45 16.24 -27.67
CA GLU A 8 -4.20 15.51 -28.69
C GLU A 8 -4.66 14.13 -28.20
N LEU A 9 -3.79 13.39 -27.52
CA LEU A 9 -4.13 12.07 -26.95
C LEU A 9 -5.31 12.15 -25.96
N CYS A 10 -5.33 13.17 -25.11
CA CYS A 10 -6.37 13.39 -24.10
C CYS A 10 -7.54 14.26 -24.59
N ALA A 11 -7.55 14.69 -25.86
CA ALA A 11 -8.64 15.47 -26.41
C ALA A 11 -9.91 14.61 -26.50
N ASP A 12 -11.04 15.17 -26.05
CA ASP A 12 -12.34 14.48 -26.05
C ASP A 12 -12.37 13.17 -25.26
N THR A 13 -11.53 13.07 -24.21
CA THR A 13 -11.56 11.94 -23.27
C THR A 13 -12.00 12.36 -21.85
N PRO A 14 -13.18 12.98 -21.67
CA PRO A 14 -13.65 13.38 -20.35
C PRO A 14 -14.06 12.15 -19.53
N ARG A 15 -14.02 12.26 -18.21
CA ARG A 15 -14.74 11.33 -17.35
C ARG A 15 -16.17 11.80 -17.15
N MET A 16 -17.14 10.95 -17.48
CA MET A 16 -18.57 11.26 -17.35
C MET A 16 -19.23 10.41 -16.27
N THR A 17 -20.16 11.03 -15.53
CA THR A 17 -21.03 10.34 -14.58
C THR A 17 -22.47 10.46 -15.06
N VAL A 18 -23.14 9.33 -15.22
CA VAL A 18 -24.53 9.25 -15.65
C VAL A 18 -25.38 8.88 -14.45
N PHE A 19 -26.39 9.71 -14.18
CA PHE A 19 -27.30 9.52 -13.06
C PHE A 19 -28.63 8.91 -13.52
N ASP A 20 -29.24 8.08 -12.68
CA ASP A 20 -30.64 7.65 -12.84
C ASP A 20 -31.60 8.77 -12.37
N PRO A 21 -32.93 8.63 -12.56
CA PRO A 21 -33.91 9.64 -12.11
C PRO A 21 -33.93 9.92 -10.59
N ARG A 22 -33.28 9.08 -9.78
CA ARG A 22 -33.14 9.26 -8.32
C ARG A 22 -31.87 10.01 -7.95
N GLY A 23 -31.01 10.35 -8.92
CA GLY A 23 -29.71 10.97 -8.70
C GLY A 23 -28.61 9.99 -8.32
N LEU A 24 -28.83 8.69 -8.47
CA LEU A 24 -27.82 7.65 -8.20
C LEU A 24 -26.95 7.41 -9.43
N THR A 25 -25.65 7.20 -9.25
CA THR A 25 -24.69 6.98 -10.35
C THR A 25 -24.95 5.66 -11.06
N ALA A 26 -25.72 5.66 -12.15
CA ALA A 26 -25.99 4.45 -12.93
C ALA A 26 -24.79 3.99 -13.75
N ARG A 27 -23.99 4.93 -14.27
CA ARG A 27 -22.78 4.63 -15.06
C ARG A 27 -21.68 5.64 -14.81
N VAL A 28 -20.45 5.16 -14.88
CA VAL A 28 -19.27 6.00 -15.08
C VAL A 28 -18.71 5.64 -16.45
N VAL A 29 -18.45 6.64 -17.27
CA VAL A 29 -17.89 6.47 -18.62
C VAL A 29 -16.56 7.17 -18.65
N ASP A 30 -15.50 6.39 -18.77
CA ASP A 30 -14.17 6.86 -19.12
C ASP A 30 -13.96 6.65 -20.63
N PHE A 31 -13.11 7.45 -21.26
CA PHE A 31 -12.79 7.31 -22.68
C PHE A 31 -11.30 7.07 -22.82
N ASN A 32 -10.95 5.92 -23.39
CA ASN A 32 -9.57 5.52 -23.56
C ASN A 32 -9.11 5.68 -25.02
N ARG A 33 -7.91 6.22 -25.18
CA ARG A 33 -7.20 6.36 -26.43
C ARG A 33 -5.75 5.95 -26.20
N ASN A 34 -5.23 5.04 -27.03
CA ASN A 34 -3.87 4.53 -26.87
C ASN A 34 -2.87 5.38 -27.66
N GLU A 35 -3.25 5.76 -28.88
CA GLU A 35 -2.50 6.67 -29.75
C GLU A 35 -3.39 7.83 -30.19
N ARG A 36 -2.82 9.01 -30.41
CA ARG A 36 -3.55 10.23 -30.78
C ARG A 36 -4.52 10.11 -31.98
N ALA A 37 -4.25 9.18 -32.90
CA ALA A 37 -5.06 8.97 -34.09
C ALA A 37 -6.25 8.03 -33.86
N ASP A 38 -6.29 7.34 -32.72
CA ASP A 38 -7.36 6.40 -32.39
C ASP A 38 -8.65 7.16 -32.08
N THR A 39 -9.79 6.55 -32.44
CA THR A 39 -11.09 6.98 -31.92
C THR A 39 -11.18 6.59 -30.45
N PRO A 40 -11.56 7.49 -29.52
CA PRO A 40 -11.73 7.14 -28.12
C PRO A 40 -12.71 5.99 -27.91
N GLU A 41 -12.28 4.96 -27.22
CA GLU A 41 -13.11 3.83 -26.80
C GLU A 41 -13.80 4.15 -25.48
N ALA A 42 -15.12 4.00 -25.41
CA ALA A 42 -15.88 4.21 -24.20
C ALA A 42 -15.76 3.01 -23.25
N LEU A 43 -15.16 3.25 -22.08
CA LEU A 43 -15.03 2.30 -20.99
C LEU A 43 -16.15 2.56 -19.97
N ILE A 44 -17.19 1.73 -19.99
CA ILE A 44 -18.40 1.94 -19.18
C ILE A 44 -18.40 1.05 -17.95
N THR A 45 -18.23 1.63 -16.77
CA THR A 45 -18.58 0.97 -15.50
C THR A 45 -20.05 1.19 -15.22
N ARG A 46 -20.79 0.12 -14.88
CA ARG A 46 -22.23 0.17 -14.60
C ARG A 46 -22.53 -0.17 -13.15
N TYR A 47 -23.53 0.48 -12.61
CA TYR A 47 -24.08 0.22 -11.29
C TYR A 47 -25.58 -0.03 -11.41
N GLN A 48 -26.08 -0.98 -10.63
CA GLN A 48 -27.52 -1.18 -10.45
C GLN A 48 -27.88 -0.98 -8.99
N TYR A 49 -29.02 -0.35 -8.76
CA TYR A 49 -29.51 -0.03 -7.43
C TYR A 49 -30.91 -0.59 -7.22
N GLY A 50 -31.14 -1.15 -6.04
CA GLY A 50 -32.45 -1.60 -5.60
C GLY A 50 -33.42 -0.45 -5.42
N ALA A 51 -34.70 -0.76 -5.17
CA ALA A 51 -35.76 0.26 -5.04
C ALA A 51 -35.49 1.29 -3.92
N ARG A 52 -34.72 0.92 -2.89
CA ARG A 52 -34.40 1.80 -1.76
C ARG A 52 -33.14 2.63 -1.99
N GLY A 53 -32.44 2.42 -3.10
CA GLY A 53 -31.20 3.14 -3.47
C GLY A 53 -29.92 2.47 -2.96
N GLU A 54 -30.00 1.25 -2.46
CA GLU A 54 -28.85 0.41 -2.15
C GLU A 54 -28.16 -0.07 -3.44
N MET A 55 -26.82 -0.01 -3.50
CA MET A 55 -26.08 -0.56 -4.63
C MET A 55 -26.15 -2.08 -4.56
N GLN A 56 -26.74 -2.69 -5.58
CA GLN A 56 -26.91 -4.14 -5.68
C GLN A 56 -25.87 -4.79 -6.56
N MET A 57 -25.35 -4.07 -7.55
CA MET A 57 -24.41 -4.63 -8.52
C MET A 57 -23.48 -3.57 -9.08
N CYS A 58 -22.24 -3.98 -9.36
CA CYS A 58 -21.24 -3.24 -10.11
C CYS A 58 -20.64 -4.14 -11.20
N ALA A 59 -20.49 -3.61 -12.42
CA ALA A 59 -19.75 -4.25 -13.51
C ALA A 59 -18.75 -3.28 -14.15
N ASP A 60 -17.54 -3.77 -14.39
CA ASP A 60 -16.46 -3.09 -15.10
C ASP A 60 -16.73 -3.02 -16.62
N PRO A 61 -15.91 -2.27 -17.38
CA PRO A 61 -16.08 -2.13 -18.83
C PRO A 61 -15.99 -3.43 -19.64
N ARG A 62 -15.22 -4.43 -19.17
CA ARG A 62 -15.05 -5.69 -19.88
C ARG A 62 -16.31 -6.55 -19.76
N PHE A 63 -16.92 -6.57 -18.58
CA PHE A 63 -18.14 -7.34 -18.35
C PHE A 63 -19.41 -6.61 -18.77
N SER A 64 -19.44 -5.28 -18.68
CA SER A 64 -20.59 -4.48 -19.10
C SER A 64 -20.82 -4.44 -20.61
N ALA A 65 -19.83 -4.83 -21.41
CA ALA A 65 -19.91 -4.93 -22.87
C ALA A 65 -20.45 -6.29 -23.35
N SER A 66 -20.48 -7.31 -22.49
CA SER A 66 -20.98 -8.64 -22.85
C SER A 66 -22.50 -8.63 -22.99
N ALA A 67 -23.05 -9.17 -24.08
CA ALA A 67 -24.50 -9.32 -24.31
C ALA A 67 -25.22 -10.21 -23.27
N GLN A 68 -24.47 -10.78 -22.33
CA GLN A 68 -24.93 -11.60 -21.21
C GLN A 68 -25.03 -10.79 -19.90
N GLU A 69 -25.36 -9.50 -19.97
CA GLU A 69 -25.42 -8.55 -18.84
C GLU A 69 -26.25 -9.01 -17.63
N ASN A 70 -27.17 -9.96 -17.83
CA ASN A 70 -28.05 -10.52 -16.80
C ASN A 70 -27.57 -11.86 -16.22
N GLU A 71 -26.49 -12.46 -16.73
CA GLU A 71 -25.87 -13.61 -16.08
C GLU A 71 -25.04 -13.12 -14.89
N HIS A 72 -25.30 -13.67 -13.69
CA HIS A 72 -24.59 -13.32 -12.44
C HIS A 72 -23.06 -13.40 -12.53
N ARG A 73 -22.52 -14.15 -13.51
CA ARG A 73 -21.09 -14.38 -13.74
C ARG A 73 -20.35 -13.19 -14.39
N TYR A 74 -21.07 -12.17 -14.85
CA TYR A 74 -20.50 -10.97 -15.47
C TYR A 74 -20.73 -9.71 -14.61
N GLN A 75 -20.74 -9.88 -13.29
CA GLN A 75 -20.96 -8.82 -12.32
C GLN A 75 -19.80 -8.85 -11.33
N ASN A 76 -18.95 -7.82 -11.30
CA ASN A 76 -17.76 -7.81 -10.44
C ASN A 76 -18.12 -7.94 -8.96
N LEU A 77 -19.19 -7.26 -8.56
CA LEU A 77 -19.68 -7.27 -7.19
C LEU A 77 -21.20 -7.26 -7.21
N VAL A 78 -21.81 -8.17 -6.45
CA VAL A 78 -23.23 -8.18 -6.11
C VAL A 78 -23.34 -8.00 -4.60
N SER A 79 -24.25 -7.14 -4.14
CA SER A 79 -24.46 -6.93 -2.70
C SER A 79 -25.94 -6.95 -2.34
N ALA A 80 -26.25 -7.66 -1.25
CA ALA A 80 -27.51 -7.50 -0.54
C ALA A 80 -27.27 -6.71 0.74
N THR A 81 -28.23 -5.84 1.08
CA THR A 81 -28.15 -4.96 2.23
C THR A 81 -29.37 -5.10 3.13
N ASP A 82 -29.21 -4.76 4.41
CA ASP A 82 -30.32 -4.65 5.35
C ASP A 82 -31.20 -3.41 5.09
N LEU A 83 -32.15 -3.12 5.97
CA LEU A 83 -33.03 -1.94 5.86
C LEU A 83 -32.31 -0.61 6.05
N LEU A 84 -31.11 -0.61 6.63
CA LEU A 84 -30.26 0.56 6.81
C LEU A 84 -29.18 0.65 5.71
N GLN A 85 -29.32 -0.13 4.64
CA GLN A 85 -28.38 -0.22 3.50
C GLN A 85 -26.97 -0.68 3.88
N ARG A 86 -26.82 -1.40 5.00
CA ARG A 86 -25.55 -2.01 5.39
C ARG A 86 -25.38 -3.34 4.65
N PRO A 87 -24.22 -3.62 4.02
CA PRO A 87 -24.01 -4.87 3.29
C PRO A 87 -24.04 -6.06 4.25
N VAL A 88 -24.89 -7.03 3.95
CA VAL A 88 -25.04 -8.30 4.69
C VAL A 88 -24.61 -9.50 3.85
N GLN A 89 -24.62 -9.36 2.52
CA GLN A 89 -24.05 -10.31 1.58
C GLN A 89 -23.26 -9.54 0.53
N GLN A 90 -22.09 -10.05 0.18
CA GLN A 90 -21.30 -9.57 -0.94
C GLN A 90 -20.78 -10.76 -1.73
N VAL A 91 -21.06 -10.83 -3.02
CA VAL A 91 -20.51 -11.83 -3.93
C VAL A 91 -19.60 -11.10 -4.90
N SER A 92 -18.31 -11.39 -4.83
CA SER A 92 -17.29 -10.83 -5.71
C SER A 92 -16.67 -11.94 -6.54
N ILE A 93 -16.58 -11.73 -7.86
CA ILE A 93 -15.88 -12.69 -8.75
C ILE A 93 -14.39 -12.78 -8.45
N ASP A 94 -13.81 -11.74 -7.84
CA ASP A 94 -12.39 -11.67 -7.53
C ASP A 94 -12.09 -12.24 -6.14
N SER A 95 -12.92 -11.93 -5.14
CA SER A 95 -12.66 -12.23 -3.72
C SER A 95 -13.63 -13.20 -3.07
N GLY A 96 -14.49 -13.85 -3.86
CA GLY A 96 -15.49 -14.79 -3.38
C GLY A 96 -16.69 -14.12 -2.70
N GLU A 97 -17.45 -14.94 -1.99
CA GLU A 97 -18.65 -14.52 -1.27
C GLU A 97 -18.35 -14.21 0.20
N SER A 98 -19.05 -13.24 0.78
CA SER A 98 -19.09 -13.01 2.21
C SER A 98 -20.51 -12.75 2.68
N LEU A 99 -20.83 -13.25 3.88
CA LEU A 99 -22.05 -12.93 4.61
C LEU A 99 -21.68 -12.30 5.94
N SER A 100 -22.49 -11.38 6.42
CA SER A 100 -22.30 -10.67 7.68
C SER A 100 -23.63 -10.51 8.41
N LEU A 101 -23.66 -10.95 9.67
CA LEU A 101 -24.70 -10.61 10.63
C LEU A 101 -24.18 -9.46 11.49
N LEU A 102 -24.91 -8.37 11.53
CA LEU A 102 -24.53 -7.15 12.24
C LEU A 102 -25.44 -6.93 13.45
N HIS A 103 -24.85 -6.42 14.53
CA HIS A 103 -25.58 -5.81 15.63
C HIS A 103 -26.33 -4.54 15.17
N ALA A 104 -27.24 -4.05 16.03
CA ALA A 104 -28.00 -2.84 15.76
C ALA A 104 -27.09 -1.61 15.51
N ASP A 105 -25.94 -1.54 16.17
CA ASP A 105 -24.94 -0.48 16.00
C ASP A 105 -24.03 -0.66 14.77
N GLY A 106 -24.22 -1.73 13.99
CA GLY A 106 -23.48 -2.04 12.77
C GLY A 106 -22.18 -2.82 12.99
N GLN A 107 -21.84 -3.16 14.24
CA GLN A 107 -20.70 -4.01 14.51
C GLN A 107 -20.99 -5.46 14.08
N PRO A 108 -20.03 -6.18 13.48
CA PRO A 108 -20.26 -7.56 13.06
C PRO A 108 -20.39 -8.48 14.27
N GLU A 109 -21.44 -9.28 14.35
CA GLU A 109 -21.55 -10.39 15.31
C GLU A 109 -20.89 -11.65 14.74
N TRP A 110 -21.15 -11.87 13.46
CA TRP A 110 -20.71 -13.04 12.72
C TRP A 110 -20.46 -12.65 11.27
N THR A 111 -19.39 -13.20 10.70
CA THR A 111 -19.14 -13.10 9.26
C THR A 111 -18.67 -14.44 8.75
N THR A 112 -19.10 -14.87 7.57
CA THR A 112 -18.47 -15.99 6.88
C THR A 112 -18.00 -15.57 5.52
N LYS A 113 -17.00 -16.26 5.02
CA LYS A 113 -16.50 -16.10 3.66
C LYS A 113 -16.57 -17.45 2.95
N ASN A 114 -17.05 -17.41 1.71
CA ASN A 114 -17.35 -18.55 0.85
C ASN A 114 -18.24 -19.58 1.54
N PRO A 115 -19.50 -19.22 1.89
CA PRO A 115 -20.46 -20.15 2.49
C PRO A 115 -20.67 -21.35 1.54
N GLY A 116 -20.06 -22.48 1.86
CA GLY A 116 -19.94 -23.64 0.97
C GLY A 116 -18.79 -24.54 1.40
N GLU A 117 -18.00 -25.03 0.44
CA GLU A 117 -16.78 -25.80 0.74
C GLU A 117 -15.67 -24.88 1.27
N GLY A 118 -15.12 -25.23 2.45
CA GLY A 118 -14.05 -24.46 3.10
C GLY A 118 -14.51 -23.13 3.71
N ALA A 119 -15.78 -23.04 4.13
CA ALA A 119 -16.34 -21.86 4.76
C ALA A 119 -15.59 -21.51 6.05
N VAL A 120 -14.93 -20.35 6.07
CA VAL A 120 -14.30 -19.81 7.27
C VAL A 120 -15.23 -18.78 7.89
N SER A 121 -15.77 -19.13 9.05
CA SER A 121 -16.70 -18.28 9.79
C SER A 121 -16.01 -17.63 10.98
N GLN A 122 -16.26 -16.34 11.18
CA GLN A 122 -15.71 -15.55 12.27
C GLN A 122 -16.83 -15.07 13.17
N HIS A 123 -16.63 -15.19 14.48
CA HIS A 123 -17.54 -14.67 15.51
C HIS A 123 -16.83 -13.63 16.36
N PHE A 124 -17.52 -12.53 16.61
CA PHE A 124 -17.02 -11.39 17.37
C PHE A 124 -17.82 -11.26 18.66
N SER A 125 -17.13 -11.12 19.78
CA SER A 125 -17.78 -10.85 21.07
C SER A 125 -17.41 -9.46 21.57
N TYR A 126 -18.37 -8.81 22.22
CA TYR A 126 -18.25 -7.43 22.70
C TYR A 126 -18.64 -7.34 24.16
N ASP A 127 -18.09 -6.35 24.86
CA ASP A 127 -18.59 -5.98 26.17
C ASP A 127 -19.89 -5.19 26.09
N ARG A 128 -20.46 -4.85 27.24
CA ARG A 128 -21.71 -4.07 27.35
C ARG A 128 -21.60 -2.63 26.80
N LYS A 129 -20.39 -2.13 26.56
CA LYS A 129 -20.13 -0.81 25.97
C LYS A 129 -19.86 -0.90 24.45
N GLY A 130 -19.94 -2.10 23.87
CA GLY A 130 -19.70 -2.32 22.44
C GLY A 130 -18.22 -2.39 22.06
N ARG A 131 -17.31 -2.66 23.01
CA ARG A 131 -15.87 -2.83 22.69
C ARG A 131 -15.55 -4.30 22.43
N LEU A 132 -14.80 -4.58 21.36
CA LEU A 132 -14.43 -5.95 20.97
C LEU A 132 -13.62 -6.63 22.06
N LEU A 133 -14.04 -7.82 22.48
CA LEU A 133 -13.39 -8.68 23.49
C LEU A 133 -12.68 -9.86 22.85
N SER A 134 -13.27 -10.50 21.84
CA SER A 134 -12.62 -11.61 21.16
C SER A 134 -13.10 -11.83 19.73
N LEU A 135 -12.23 -12.46 18.95
CA LEU A 135 -12.50 -12.96 17.61
C LEU A 135 -12.20 -14.46 17.58
N ARG A 136 -13.20 -15.26 17.24
CA ARG A 136 -13.07 -16.70 17.02
C ARG A 136 -13.23 -17.00 15.53
N SER A 137 -12.49 -17.98 15.03
CA SER A 137 -12.66 -18.53 13.69
C SER A 137 -13.10 -19.98 13.80
N LEU A 138 -14.08 -20.37 12.99
CA LEU A 138 -14.61 -21.70 12.87
C LEU A 138 -14.37 -22.16 11.43
N ASP A 139 -13.58 -23.21 11.29
CA ASP A 139 -13.35 -23.94 10.05
C ASP A 139 -13.76 -25.40 10.30
N GLY A 140 -14.97 -25.77 9.89
CA GLY A 140 -15.58 -27.06 10.26
C GLY A 140 -16.19 -27.07 11.66
N THR A 141 -15.76 -27.99 12.53
CA THR A 141 -16.42 -28.26 13.83
C THR A 141 -15.75 -27.60 15.04
N GLU A 142 -14.49 -27.19 14.96
CA GLU A 142 -13.76 -26.59 16.08
C GLU A 142 -13.49 -25.10 15.88
N ALA A 143 -13.84 -24.31 16.90
CA ALA A 143 -13.65 -22.86 16.89
C ALA A 143 -12.32 -22.49 17.56
N ILE A 144 -11.35 -22.02 16.78
CA ILE A 144 -10.10 -21.45 17.30
C ILE A 144 -10.29 -20.00 17.69
N LEU A 145 -9.63 -19.57 18.77
CA LEU A 145 -9.61 -18.19 19.23
C LEU A 145 -8.45 -17.44 18.56
N LEU A 146 -8.75 -16.48 17.68
CA LEU A 146 -7.75 -15.75 16.91
C LEU A 146 -7.24 -14.49 17.60
N GLN A 147 -8.11 -13.80 18.35
CA GLN A 147 -7.76 -12.59 19.07
C GLN A 147 -8.55 -12.47 20.36
N THR A 148 -7.90 -11.94 21.39
CA THR A 148 -8.53 -11.43 22.61
C THR A 148 -8.11 -9.99 22.86
N ARG A 149 -8.98 -9.21 23.50
CA ARG A 149 -8.67 -7.86 23.97
C ARG A 149 -9.12 -7.70 25.41
N ARG A 150 -8.30 -7.05 26.21
CA ARG A 150 -8.65 -6.62 27.57
C ARG A 150 -8.63 -5.11 27.67
N TYR A 151 -9.56 -4.58 28.44
CA TYR A 151 -9.66 -3.15 28.73
C TYR A 151 -9.40 -2.92 30.21
N SER A 152 -8.97 -1.71 30.55
CA SER A 152 -8.55 -1.35 31.90
C SER A 152 -9.69 -1.28 32.95
N ASP A 153 -10.91 -1.72 32.61
CA ASP A 153 -12.07 -1.62 33.46
C ASP A 153 -11.85 -2.53 34.69
N GLY A 154 -11.36 -1.96 35.80
CA GLY A 154 -10.98 -2.69 37.01
C GLY A 154 -9.47 -2.83 37.24
N VAL A 155 -8.63 -2.11 36.50
CA VAL A 155 -7.20 -1.98 36.79
C VAL A 155 -6.99 -0.94 37.90
N ASP A 156 -6.25 -1.32 38.95
CA ASP A 156 -5.83 -0.40 40.01
C ASP A 156 -4.95 0.73 39.43
N ASN A 157 -5.09 1.94 39.95
CA ASN A 157 -4.36 3.14 39.51
C ASN A 157 -4.59 3.53 38.03
N ALA A 158 -5.77 3.20 37.47
CA ALA A 158 -6.09 3.57 36.08
C ALA A 158 -6.05 5.09 35.81
N GLU A 159 -6.25 5.94 36.82
CA GLU A 159 -6.04 7.39 36.70
C GLU A 159 -4.57 7.78 36.58
N GLU A 160 -3.67 7.08 37.27
CA GLU A 160 -2.23 7.39 37.28
C GLU A 160 -1.62 7.22 35.89
N TYR A 161 -2.07 6.19 35.17
CA TYR A 161 -1.57 5.84 33.84
C TYR A 161 -2.46 6.29 32.68
N ASN A 162 -3.50 7.09 32.96
CA ASN A 162 -4.54 7.50 32.00
C ASN A 162 -5.15 6.34 31.21
N CYS A 163 -5.19 5.13 31.77
CA CYS A 163 -5.60 3.94 31.04
C CYS A 163 -7.10 3.66 31.14
N ARG A 164 -7.87 4.38 31.96
CA ARG A 164 -9.31 4.16 32.16
C ARG A 164 -10.07 4.07 30.83
N GLY A 165 -10.62 2.89 30.55
CA GLY A 165 -11.41 2.61 29.35
C GLY A 165 -10.59 2.21 28.12
N GLN A 166 -9.25 2.33 28.19
CA GLN A 166 -8.32 1.95 27.13
C GLN A 166 -8.16 0.43 27.04
N CYS A 167 -7.79 -0.04 25.85
CA CYS A 167 -7.35 -1.42 25.65
C CYS A 167 -5.93 -1.57 26.21
N THR A 168 -5.76 -2.46 27.18
CA THR A 168 -4.49 -2.68 27.88
C THR A 168 -3.77 -3.95 27.43
N GLU A 169 -4.46 -4.85 26.73
CA GLU A 169 -3.87 -6.08 26.20
C GLU A 169 -4.57 -6.51 24.92
N ILE A 170 -3.79 -6.95 23.93
CA ILE A 170 -4.27 -7.65 22.74
C ILE A 170 -3.43 -8.91 22.58
N GLN A 171 -4.07 -10.07 22.58
CA GLN A 171 -3.43 -11.32 22.15
C GLN A 171 -3.92 -11.66 20.74
N ASN A 172 -3.02 -12.07 19.86
CA ASN A 172 -3.33 -12.44 18.48
C ASN A 172 -2.43 -13.59 18.02
N GLY A 173 -2.50 -13.96 16.73
CA GLY A 173 -1.69 -15.06 16.20
C GLY A 173 -0.17 -14.87 16.24
N ALA A 174 0.33 -13.65 16.49
CA ALA A 174 1.76 -13.38 16.59
C ALA A 174 2.27 -13.34 18.03
N GLY A 175 1.43 -12.98 19.00
CA GLY A 175 1.86 -12.80 20.38
C GLY A 175 0.87 -12.02 21.23
N THR A 176 1.40 -11.45 22.30
CA THR A 176 0.70 -10.54 23.21
C THR A 176 1.29 -9.13 23.09
N GLU A 177 0.43 -8.14 22.97
CA GLU A 177 0.74 -6.71 23.12
C GLU A 177 0.11 -6.18 24.40
N THR A 178 0.89 -5.47 25.21
CA THR A 178 0.41 -4.86 26.45
C THR A 178 0.62 -3.35 26.39
N PHE A 179 -0.39 -2.57 26.73
CA PHE A 179 -0.38 -1.11 26.73
C PHE A 179 -0.52 -0.62 28.16
N THR A 180 0.52 0.02 28.69
CA THR A 180 0.61 0.31 30.14
C THR A 180 0.40 1.77 30.50
N GLU A 181 0.75 2.70 29.61
CA GLU A 181 0.64 4.14 29.87
C GLU A 181 0.07 4.90 28.70
N PHE A 182 -0.71 5.94 28.98
CA PHE A 182 -1.31 6.82 27.99
C PHE A 182 -1.08 8.29 28.34
N ASP A 183 -0.97 9.14 27.31
CA ASP A 183 -0.96 10.59 27.48
C ASP A 183 -2.38 11.12 27.74
N ILE A 184 -2.49 12.44 27.98
CA ILE A 184 -3.76 13.12 28.24
C ILE A 184 -4.74 13.10 27.04
N ALA A 185 -4.25 12.80 25.84
CA ALA A 185 -5.06 12.63 24.64
C ALA A 185 -5.40 11.15 24.36
N GLY A 186 -5.02 10.23 25.26
CA GLY A 186 -5.25 8.80 25.13
C GLY A 186 -4.28 8.10 24.17
N LYS A 187 -3.16 8.73 23.78
CA LYS A 187 -2.12 8.08 22.98
C LYS A 187 -1.22 7.23 23.86
N ASN A 188 -0.84 6.05 23.38
CA ASN A 188 0.04 5.18 24.11
C ASN A 188 1.45 5.78 24.29
N LYS A 189 1.91 5.81 25.54
CA LYS A 189 3.27 6.19 25.97
C LYS A 189 4.16 4.99 26.21
N SER A 190 3.62 3.85 26.64
CA SER A 190 4.41 2.65 26.91
C SER A 190 3.63 1.43 26.45
N PHE A 191 4.26 0.61 25.62
CA PHE A 191 3.73 -0.68 25.22
C PHE A 191 4.83 -1.74 25.16
N SER A 192 4.45 -2.99 25.38
CA SER A 192 5.33 -4.14 25.20
C SER A 192 4.73 -5.13 24.23
N ARG A 193 5.58 -5.92 23.58
CA ARG A 193 5.20 -7.05 22.74
C ARG A 193 6.04 -8.27 23.06
N CYS A 194 5.39 -9.38 23.31
CA CYS A 194 6.00 -10.70 23.45
C CYS A 194 5.42 -11.61 22.37
N PHE A 195 6.29 -12.26 21.59
CA PHE A 195 5.87 -13.15 20.50
C PHE A 195 5.63 -14.57 21.02
N TRP A 196 4.86 -15.36 20.28
CA TRP A 196 4.81 -16.81 20.48
C TRP A 196 6.11 -17.46 19.97
N SER A 197 6.54 -18.57 20.60
CA SER A 197 7.75 -19.31 20.22
C SER A 197 7.60 -20.08 18.91
N VAL A 198 6.36 -20.29 18.46
CA VAL A 198 6.02 -21.00 17.23
C VAL A 198 5.86 -19.99 16.10
N ARG A 199 6.40 -20.32 14.93
CA ARG A 199 6.29 -19.53 13.70
C ARG A 199 5.48 -20.28 12.66
N ASP A 200 4.77 -19.55 11.82
CA ASP A 200 4.13 -20.06 10.61
C ASP A 200 3.03 -21.12 10.85
N GLN A 201 2.36 -21.06 12.01
CA GLN A 201 1.20 -21.90 12.33
C GLN A 201 0.03 -21.05 12.79
N SER A 202 -1.19 -21.46 12.44
CA SER A 202 -2.41 -20.88 13.00
C SER A 202 -2.44 -21.12 14.50
N VAL A 203 -2.53 -20.04 15.27
CA VAL A 203 -2.56 -20.08 16.73
C VAL A 203 -3.99 -20.09 17.23
N ASP A 204 -4.33 -21.10 18.02
CA ASP A 204 -5.55 -21.10 18.84
C ASP A 204 -5.25 -20.56 20.24
N LEU A 205 -5.75 -19.37 20.57
CA LEU A 205 -5.59 -18.75 21.87
C LEU A 205 -6.44 -19.40 22.98
N ASN A 206 -7.30 -20.40 22.69
CA ASN A 206 -7.84 -21.26 23.75
C ASN A 206 -6.71 -22.13 24.37
N HIS A 207 -5.68 -22.42 23.57
CA HIS A 207 -4.49 -23.18 23.95
C HIS A 207 -3.23 -22.42 23.49
N PRO A 208 -2.96 -21.24 24.06
CA PRO A 208 -1.94 -20.34 23.55
C PRO A 208 -0.56 -21.03 23.59
N PRO A 209 0.26 -20.93 22.53
CA PRO A 209 1.60 -21.47 22.51
C PRO A 209 2.47 -20.86 23.60
N GLN A 210 3.62 -21.48 23.84
CA GLN A 210 4.63 -20.91 24.72
C GLN A 210 5.08 -19.54 24.17
N ALA A 211 5.14 -18.53 25.03
CA ALA A 211 5.70 -17.24 24.68
C ALA A 211 7.24 -17.30 24.56
N GLU A 212 7.83 -16.49 23.68
CA GLU A 212 9.26 -16.25 23.68
C GLU A 212 9.70 -15.64 25.03
N THR A 213 10.94 -15.90 25.45
CA THR A 213 11.46 -15.30 26.70
C THR A 213 11.65 -13.79 26.59
N ARG A 214 11.78 -13.29 25.36
CA ARG A 214 12.04 -11.88 25.07
C ARG A 214 10.75 -11.09 24.96
N THR A 215 10.72 -9.96 25.67
CA THR A 215 9.67 -8.95 25.53
C THR A 215 10.28 -7.65 25.05
N TRP A 216 9.76 -7.12 23.94
CA TRP A 216 10.18 -5.84 23.40
C TRP A 216 9.34 -4.74 24.01
N VAL A 217 9.97 -3.74 24.62
CA VAL A 217 9.27 -2.62 25.27
C VAL A 217 9.59 -1.34 24.53
N SER A 218 8.55 -0.62 24.12
CA SER A 218 8.65 0.68 23.49
C SER A 218 8.07 1.75 24.40
N ARG A 219 8.82 2.85 24.59
CA ARG A 219 8.39 4.01 25.38
C ARG A 219 8.50 5.28 24.56
N ASN A 220 7.44 6.08 24.59
CA ASN A 220 7.27 7.33 23.87
C ASN A 220 7.10 8.49 24.86
N ASP A 221 7.95 9.51 24.71
CA ASP A 221 7.69 10.84 25.26
C ASP A 221 7.03 11.70 24.20
N LEU A 222 5.84 12.21 24.50
CA LEU A 222 5.00 12.97 23.58
C LEU A 222 4.92 14.43 24.03
N SER A 223 5.01 15.34 23.08
CA SER A 223 4.62 16.74 23.29
C SER A 223 3.12 16.87 23.55
N ALA A 224 2.66 18.02 24.05
CA ALA A 224 1.23 18.31 24.23
C ALA A 224 0.41 18.24 22.92
N SER A 225 1.04 18.47 21.76
CA SER A 225 0.42 18.27 20.44
C SER A 225 0.49 16.82 19.94
N GLY A 226 1.03 15.90 20.74
CA GLY A 226 1.16 14.48 20.44
C GLY A 226 2.31 14.13 19.49
N ALA A 227 3.27 15.03 19.26
CA ALA A 227 4.50 14.73 18.49
C ALA A 227 5.53 14.01 19.37
N VAL A 228 6.19 12.97 18.82
CA VAL A 228 7.15 12.11 19.54
C VAL A 228 8.48 12.84 19.75
N ARG A 229 8.77 13.24 20.99
CA ARG A 229 10.02 13.88 21.40
C ARG A 229 11.11 12.86 21.68
N GLN A 230 10.76 11.73 22.28
CA GLN A 230 11.67 10.61 22.50
C GLN A 230 10.95 9.29 22.22
N LEU A 231 11.65 8.36 21.59
CA LEU A 231 11.24 6.96 21.41
C LEU A 231 12.38 6.08 21.91
N SER A 232 12.11 5.20 22.86
CA SER A 232 13.06 4.22 23.37
C SER A 232 12.55 2.82 23.07
N LEU A 233 13.45 1.94 22.65
CA LEU A 233 13.21 0.50 22.52
C LEU A 233 14.16 -0.23 23.46
N SER A 234 13.63 -1.18 24.21
CA SER A 234 14.40 -2.10 25.04
C SER A 234 13.90 -3.54 24.85
N CYS A 235 14.74 -4.49 25.22
CA CYS A 235 14.40 -5.90 25.27
C CYS A 235 14.55 -6.37 26.72
N HIS A 236 13.50 -6.97 27.25
CA HIS A 236 13.53 -7.67 28.51
C HIS A 236 13.82 -9.15 28.25
N ASP A 237 14.94 -9.66 28.75
CA ASP A 237 15.35 -11.07 28.65
C ASP A 237 15.91 -11.51 30.01
N ALA A 238 15.48 -12.67 30.52
CA ALA A 238 15.92 -13.24 31.80
C ALA A 238 15.98 -12.23 32.98
N GLU A 239 14.86 -11.53 33.23
CA GLU A 239 14.69 -10.54 34.32
C GLU A 239 15.53 -9.26 34.23
N GLN A 240 16.23 -9.03 33.11
CA GLN A 240 16.95 -7.80 32.85
C GLN A 240 16.40 -7.07 31.63
N GLU A 241 16.12 -5.78 31.80
CA GLU A 241 15.80 -4.89 30.71
C GLU A 241 17.08 -4.28 30.12
N ARG A 242 17.31 -4.49 28.82
CA ARG A 242 18.44 -3.93 28.08
C ARG A 242 17.95 -2.93 27.05
N SER A 243 18.48 -1.71 27.09
CA SER A 243 18.18 -0.68 26.10
C SER A 243 18.76 -1.07 24.73
N VAL A 244 17.93 -1.05 23.69
CA VAL A 244 18.36 -1.30 22.30
C VAL A 244 18.73 0.03 21.63
N TYR A 245 17.85 1.02 21.74
CA TYR A 245 18.17 2.39 21.35
C TYR A 245 17.22 3.40 22.00
N THR A 246 17.65 4.67 22.05
CA THR A 246 16.80 5.83 22.34
C THR A 246 16.96 6.89 21.25
N ARG A 247 15.87 7.22 20.56
CA ARG A 247 15.80 8.28 19.56
C ARG A 247 15.19 9.54 20.16
N ARG A 248 15.84 10.69 19.98
CA ARG A 248 15.36 12.02 20.40
C ARG A 248 15.16 12.92 19.18
N ASN A 249 14.02 13.59 19.14
CA ASN A 249 13.57 14.42 18.02
C ASN A 249 13.39 15.87 18.46
N GLY A 250 13.91 16.81 17.67
CA GLY A 250 13.68 18.24 17.83
C GLY A 250 12.68 18.75 16.81
N TYR A 251 11.81 19.68 17.23
CA TYR A 251 10.77 20.27 16.37
C TYR A 251 10.85 21.79 16.38
N ASN A 252 10.50 22.42 15.26
CA ASN A 252 10.33 23.86 15.18
C ASN A 252 8.98 24.30 15.80
N ARG A 253 8.74 25.62 15.84
CA ARG A 253 7.50 26.21 16.41
C ARG A 253 6.21 25.81 15.68
N ARG A 254 6.31 25.28 14.45
CA ARG A 254 5.17 24.75 13.68
C ARG A 254 4.95 23.25 13.91
N GLY A 255 5.73 22.62 14.79
CA GLY A 255 5.66 21.18 15.06
C GLY A 255 6.32 20.31 13.99
N GLN A 256 7.18 20.86 13.13
CA GLN A 256 7.88 20.10 12.08
C GLN A 256 9.25 19.62 12.60
N LEU A 257 9.62 18.39 12.27
CA LEU A 257 10.87 17.75 12.70
C LEU A 257 12.07 18.49 12.12
N ILE A 258 13.00 18.97 12.95
CA ILE A 258 14.21 19.67 12.49
C ILE A 258 15.50 18.97 12.90
N SER A 259 15.47 18.08 13.88
CA SER A 259 16.64 17.28 14.26
C SER A 259 16.23 15.93 14.80
N SER A 260 17.13 14.96 14.70
CA SER A 260 16.93 13.61 15.21
C SER A 260 18.28 13.00 15.56
N HIS A 261 18.37 12.44 16.76
CA HIS A 261 19.54 11.72 17.26
C HIS A 261 19.14 10.36 17.79
N LEU A 262 20.02 9.38 17.70
CA LEU A 262 19.83 8.01 18.20
C LEU A 262 21.00 7.66 19.10
N THR A 263 20.71 7.27 20.33
CA THR A 263 21.67 6.63 21.24
C THR A 263 21.49 5.12 21.11
N ASP A 264 22.55 4.39 20.76
CA ASP A 264 22.52 2.93 20.63
C ASP A 264 22.64 2.22 21.99
N GLU A 265 22.62 0.88 21.98
CA GLU A 265 22.80 0.03 23.17
C GLU A 265 24.12 0.30 23.91
N GLY A 266 25.18 0.67 23.19
CA GLY A 266 26.48 1.01 23.76
C GLY A 266 26.55 2.43 24.35
N GLY A 267 25.47 3.22 24.26
CA GLY A 267 25.43 4.60 24.70
C GLY A 267 26.04 5.59 23.70
N ASN A 268 26.40 5.15 22.48
CA ASN A 268 26.97 6.04 21.47
C ASN A 268 25.87 6.90 20.84
N LEU A 269 26.12 8.21 20.75
CA LEU A 269 25.19 9.16 20.14
C LEU A 269 25.46 9.29 18.63
N HIS A 270 24.47 8.90 17.84
CA HIS A 270 24.44 9.02 16.39
C HIS A 270 23.50 10.15 15.99
N THR A 271 23.98 11.15 15.26
CA THR A 271 23.08 12.12 14.64
C THR A 271 22.46 11.50 13.39
N LEU A 272 21.13 11.50 13.29
CA LEU A 272 20.40 11.02 12.11
C LEU A 272 20.03 12.19 11.19
N LEU A 273 19.51 13.28 11.79
CA LEU A 273 19.14 14.53 11.13
C LEU A 273 19.73 15.69 11.92
N THR A 274 20.64 16.43 11.28
CA THR A 274 21.28 17.62 11.85
C THR A 274 20.37 18.84 11.76
N SER A 275 19.74 19.05 10.59
CA SER A 275 18.79 20.14 10.37
C SER A 275 17.80 19.81 9.28
N ALA A 276 16.60 20.39 9.32
CA ALA A 276 15.67 20.42 8.20
C ALA A 276 15.01 21.79 8.04
N GLY A 277 14.78 22.17 6.79
CA GLY A 277 14.05 23.36 6.37
C GLY A 277 12.79 22.97 5.60
N TYR A 278 11.77 23.82 5.66
CA TYR A 278 10.45 23.54 5.08
C TYR A 278 9.95 24.72 4.26
N HIS A 279 9.28 24.40 3.16
CA HIS A 279 8.51 25.34 2.35
C HIS A 279 7.31 25.89 3.13
N ALA A 280 6.74 26.99 2.67
CA ALA A 280 5.59 27.65 3.34
C ALA A 280 4.37 26.72 3.48
N ASN A 281 4.13 25.87 2.48
CA ASN A 281 3.09 24.83 2.45
C ASN A 281 3.35 23.65 3.40
N GLY A 282 4.49 23.63 4.10
CA GLY A 282 4.87 22.59 5.05
C GLY A 282 5.67 21.42 4.45
N ALA A 283 5.90 21.39 3.14
CA ALA A 283 6.73 20.38 2.51
C ALA A 283 8.21 20.54 2.86
N CYS A 284 8.94 19.43 2.96
CA CYS A 284 10.38 19.47 3.19
C CYS A 284 11.09 20.19 2.04
N GLN A 285 11.99 21.13 2.35
CA GLN A 285 12.78 21.91 1.40
C GLN A 285 14.24 21.46 1.39
N GLN A 286 14.79 21.17 2.57
CA GLN A 286 16.18 20.80 2.75
C GLN A 286 16.34 19.90 3.98
N GLU A 287 17.23 18.93 3.91
CA GLU A 287 17.65 18.11 5.07
C GLU A 287 19.16 17.94 5.06
N MET A 288 19.79 18.17 6.21
CA MET A 288 21.18 17.79 6.45
C MET A 288 21.20 16.57 7.37
N LEU A 289 21.65 15.44 6.84
CA LEU A 289 21.75 14.18 7.58
C LEU A 289 23.01 14.19 8.47
N GLY A 290 23.05 13.33 9.48
CA GLY A 290 24.19 13.30 10.42
C GLY A 290 25.50 12.78 9.84
N ASN A 291 25.48 12.14 8.66
CA ASN A 291 26.68 11.84 7.87
C ASN A 291 27.14 13.02 6.99
N GLY A 292 26.55 14.20 7.19
CA GLY A 292 26.82 15.44 6.48
C GLY A 292 26.26 15.51 5.05
N VAL A 293 25.58 14.46 4.57
CA VAL A 293 24.87 14.50 3.29
C VAL A 293 23.71 15.48 3.38
N THR A 294 23.60 16.37 2.39
CA THR A 294 22.50 17.34 2.31
C THR A 294 21.60 17.03 1.13
N ARG A 295 20.29 17.03 1.35
CA ARG A 295 19.24 16.87 0.34
C ARG A 295 18.47 18.16 0.17
N TYR A 296 18.15 18.49 -1.07
CA TYR A 296 17.31 19.63 -1.44
C TYR A 296 16.12 19.16 -2.26
N TYR A 297 14.96 19.75 -1.99
CA TYR A 297 13.69 19.43 -2.62
C TYR A 297 13.12 20.69 -3.27
N ALA A 298 13.16 20.76 -4.59
CA ALA A 298 12.57 21.86 -5.35
C ALA A 298 11.14 21.50 -5.76
N GLN A 299 10.20 22.44 -5.60
CA GLN A 299 8.81 22.28 -6.00
C GLN A 299 8.45 23.27 -7.10
N GLU A 300 7.53 22.88 -7.97
CA GLU A 300 6.94 23.78 -8.95
C GLU A 300 6.15 24.87 -8.24
N HIS A 301 6.28 26.11 -8.72
CA HIS A 301 5.68 27.27 -8.07
C HIS A 301 4.15 27.18 -7.94
N PHE A 302 3.43 26.71 -8.96
CA PHE A 302 1.96 26.74 -8.98
C PHE A 302 1.34 25.46 -8.42
N THR A 303 1.73 24.27 -8.92
CA THR A 303 1.12 23.01 -8.47
C THR A 303 1.75 22.43 -7.20
N LYS A 304 2.93 22.94 -6.80
CA LYS A 304 3.75 22.42 -5.69
C LYS A 304 4.23 20.97 -5.88
N ARG A 305 4.12 20.42 -7.10
CA ARG A 305 4.72 19.12 -7.46
C ARG A 305 6.23 19.16 -7.32
N LEU A 306 6.85 18.03 -6.96
CA LEU A 306 8.29 17.92 -6.76
C LEU A 306 9.03 17.97 -8.10
N LEU A 307 9.79 19.03 -8.36
CA LEU A 307 10.55 19.16 -9.61
C LEU A 307 11.92 18.51 -9.53
N ARG A 308 12.56 18.51 -8.35
CA ARG A 308 13.93 18.03 -8.22
C ARG A 308 14.27 17.55 -6.82
N ILE A 309 15.01 16.46 -6.74
CA ILE A 309 15.72 16.00 -5.53
C ILE A 309 17.21 16.05 -5.83
N SER A 310 17.96 16.85 -5.08
CA SER A 310 19.41 16.97 -5.25
C SER A 310 20.12 16.60 -3.95
N THR A 311 21.02 15.61 -4.01
CA THR A 311 21.73 15.05 -2.86
C THR A 311 23.23 15.26 -3.00
N TRP A 312 23.84 15.88 -1.99
CA TRP A 312 25.21 16.35 -2.00
C TRP A 312 26.00 15.75 -0.84
N ARG A 313 27.26 15.40 -1.09
CA ARG A 313 28.21 15.03 -0.02
C ARG A 313 28.76 16.29 0.66
N PRO A 314 29.31 16.17 1.89
CA PRO A 314 30.02 17.26 2.55
C PRO A 314 31.13 17.83 1.67
N ALA A 315 31.31 19.15 1.73
CA ALA A 315 32.25 19.91 0.89
C ALA A 315 33.74 19.50 1.04
N GLU A 316 34.12 18.87 2.15
CA GLU A 316 35.49 18.36 2.38
C GLU A 316 35.85 17.22 1.43
N ASN A 317 34.85 16.46 0.98
CA ASN A 317 34.98 15.50 -0.12
C ASN A 317 34.80 16.25 -1.44
N LYS A 318 35.91 16.74 -2.00
CA LYS A 318 36.09 17.64 -3.17
C LYS A 318 35.35 17.31 -4.49
N THR A 319 34.34 16.45 -4.53
CA THR A 319 33.49 16.30 -5.72
C THR A 319 32.51 17.46 -5.81
N ARG A 320 32.68 18.34 -6.80
CA ARG A 320 31.76 19.45 -7.11
C ARG A 320 30.38 19.02 -7.66
N TYR A 321 30.09 17.73 -7.67
CA TYR A 321 28.90 17.16 -8.29
C TYR A 321 27.99 16.48 -7.25
N PRO A 322 26.66 16.56 -7.43
CA PRO A 322 25.72 15.84 -6.59
C PRO A 322 25.87 14.32 -6.81
N ILE A 323 25.68 13.53 -5.75
CA ILE A 323 25.68 12.05 -5.86
C ILE A 323 24.37 11.49 -6.43
N GLN A 324 23.34 12.34 -6.45
CA GLN A 324 22.05 12.09 -7.06
C GLN A 324 21.42 13.45 -7.32
N ASP A 325 20.83 13.61 -8.50
CA ASP A 325 20.22 14.87 -8.92
C ASP A 325 19.07 14.61 -9.86
N ILE A 326 17.96 14.16 -9.28
CA ILE A 326 16.80 13.69 -10.02
C ILE A 326 15.89 14.87 -10.29
N SER A 327 15.65 15.17 -11.56
CA SER A 327 14.59 16.06 -12.02
C SER A 327 13.36 15.28 -12.49
N TYR A 328 12.17 15.86 -12.33
CA TYR A 328 10.91 15.31 -12.80
C TYR A 328 10.23 16.27 -13.76
N GLN A 329 9.66 15.73 -14.83
CA GLN A 329 8.70 16.44 -15.67
C GLN A 329 7.34 15.77 -15.54
N TYR A 330 6.30 16.59 -15.64
CA TYR A 330 4.92 16.17 -15.50
C TYR A 330 4.11 16.62 -16.71
N ASP A 331 3.09 15.83 -17.06
CA ASP A 331 2.00 16.34 -17.88
C ASP A 331 1.05 17.24 -17.03
N PRO A 332 0.06 17.91 -17.65
CA PRO A 332 -0.90 18.75 -16.92
C PRO A 332 -1.68 17.98 -15.83
N ALA A 333 -2.05 16.71 -16.10
CA ALA A 333 -2.76 15.85 -15.14
C ALA A 333 -1.89 15.48 -13.92
N GLY A 334 -0.57 15.49 -14.08
CA GLY A 334 0.41 15.19 -13.03
C GLY A 334 1.08 13.83 -13.15
N ASN A 335 0.95 13.15 -14.29
CA ASN A 335 1.71 11.95 -14.54
C ASN A 335 3.18 12.31 -14.82
N VAL A 336 4.11 11.53 -14.28
CA VAL A 336 5.54 11.75 -14.50
C VAL A 336 5.88 11.31 -15.92
N THR A 337 6.22 12.24 -16.80
CA THR A 337 6.57 11.92 -18.20
C THR A 337 8.07 11.68 -18.37
N GLU A 338 8.89 12.34 -17.55
CA GLU A 338 10.33 12.16 -17.54
C GLU A 338 10.89 12.19 -16.12
N ARG A 339 11.95 11.41 -15.92
CA ARG A 339 12.76 11.45 -14.72
C ARG A 339 14.23 11.39 -15.12
N TYR A 340 15.04 12.38 -14.76
CA TYR A 340 16.45 12.42 -15.15
C TYR A 340 17.37 12.65 -13.97
N ASP A 341 18.26 11.68 -13.68
CA ASP A 341 19.29 11.78 -12.63
C ASP A 341 20.62 12.31 -13.20
N GLN A 342 20.80 13.64 -13.16
CA GLN A 342 22.01 14.32 -13.65
C GLN A 342 23.22 14.16 -12.72
N GLY A 343 23.02 13.56 -11.53
CA GLY A 343 24.10 13.25 -10.59
C GLY A 343 24.83 11.95 -10.95
N ARG A 344 24.43 11.31 -12.06
CA ARG A 344 25.02 10.07 -12.56
C ARG A 344 25.69 10.33 -13.89
N GLU A 345 26.92 9.85 -14.02
CA GLU A 345 27.63 9.89 -15.29
C GLU A 345 26.92 9.01 -16.32
N ASP A 346 26.99 9.46 -17.57
CA ASP A 346 26.56 8.67 -18.71
C ASP A 346 27.57 7.54 -18.93
N GLN A 347 27.06 6.37 -19.28
CA GLN A 347 27.88 5.23 -19.68
C GLN A 347 27.72 4.99 -21.19
N TYR A 348 28.58 4.16 -21.75
CA TYR A 348 28.51 3.77 -23.14
C TYR A 348 28.61 2.26 -23.26
N PHE A 349 27.71 1.68 -24.03
CA PHE A 349 27.72 0.26 -24.35
C PHE A 349 27.30 0.06 -25.80
N ASP A 350 28.04 -0.75 -26.55
CA ASP A 350 27.77 -1.05 -27.95
C ASP A 350 27.52 0.22 -28.81
N ASN A 351 28.37 1.24 -28.63
CA ASN A 351 28.26 2.57 -29.25
C ASN A 351 26.95 3.34 -28.95
N LEU A 352 26.14 2.90 -27.97
CA LEU A 352 24.97 3.61 -27.48
C LEU A 352 25.30 4.37 -26.19
N ARG A 353 24.79 5.60 -26.09
CA ARG A 353 24.86 6.40 -24.86
C ARG A 353 23.78 5.93 -23.88
N ILE A 354 24.19 5.60 -22.66
CA ILE A 354 23.35 5.10 -21.58
C ILE A 354 23.25 6.19 -20.51
N THR A 355 22.12 6.88 -20.49
CA THR A 355 21.89 8.00 -19.56
C THR A 355 20.96 7.58 -18.43
N ALA A 356 20.98 8.32 -17.32
CA ALA A 356 20.04 8.13 -16.23
C ALA A 356 18.67 8.80 -16.49
N HIS A 357 18.27 8.88 -17.76
CA HIS A 357 17.00 9.46 -18.21
C HIS A 357 15.97 8.35 -18.38
N ASN A 358 14.85 8.50 -17.71
CA ASN A 358 13.68 7.65 -17.84
C ASN A 358 12.58 8.45 -18.52
N GLN A 359 11.89 7.80 -19.45
CA GLN A 359 10.75 8.35 -20.16
C GLN A 359 9.54 7.46 -19.93
N TYR A 360 8.38 8.08 -19.77
CA TYR A 360 7.11 7.39 -19.53
C TYR A 360 6.03 7.97 -20.44
N HIS A 361 5.24 7.10 -21.05
CA HIS A 361 4.06 7.48 -21.81
C HIS A 361 2.85 6.73 -21.30
N TYR A 362 1.71 7.41 -21.32
CA TYR A 362 0.45 6.92 -20.79
C TYR A 362 -0.59 6.90 -21.91
N ASP A 363 -1.65 6.11 -21.74
CA ASP A 363 -2.88 6.30 -22.51
C ASP A 363 -3.74 7.43 -21.91
N SER A 364 -4.87 7.78 -22.55
CA SER A 364 -5.74 8.87 -22.06
C SER A 364 -6.44 8.56 -20.73
N CYS A 365 -6.45 7.30 -20.30
CA CYS A 365 -6.87 6.87 -18.96
C CYS A 365 -5.70 6.82 -17.94
N TYR A 366 -4.54 7.35 -18.32
CA TYR A 366 -3.35 7.47 -17.49
C TYR A 366 -2.73 6.13 -17.05
N ARG A 367 -2.94 5.06 -17.82
CA ARG A 367 -2.23 3.78 -17.64
C ARG A 367 -0.89 3.86 -18.35
N LEU A 368 0.19 3.43 -17.70
CA LEU A 368 1.54 3.47 -18.26
C LEU A 368 1.64 2.53 -19.47
N ARG A 369 1.84 3.05 -20.68
CA ARG A 369 1.95 2.24 -21.92
C ARG A 369 3.37 2.01 -22.37
N TYR A 370 4.28 2.89 -21.98
CA TYR A 370 5.68 2.81 -22.35
C TYR A 370 6.57 3.32 -21.23
N ALA A 371 7.68 2.63 -21.00
CA ALA A 371 8.76 3.11 -20.16
C ALA A 371 10.12 2.85 -20.80
N ALA A 372 11.00 3.83 -20.77
CA ALA A 372 12.41 3.66 -21.13
C ALA A 372 13.32 4.01 -19.95
N GLY A 373 14.51 3.43 -19.93
CA GLY A 373 15.51 3.70 -18.92
C GLY A 373 16.76 2.88 -19.14
N ARG A 374 17.47 2.61 -18.05
CA ARG A 374 18.67 1.77 -18.05
C ARG A 374 18.58 0.63 -17.04
N GLU A 375 19.19 -0.48 -17.38
CA GLU A 375 19.33 -1.67 -16.52
C GLU A 375 20.73 -2.26 -16.63
N ALA A 376 21.06 -3.20 -15.74
CA ALA A 376 22.28 -3.98 -15.89
C ALA A 376 22.15 -4.94 -17.07
N LEU A 377 23.22 -5.10 -17.86
CA LEU A 377 23.26 -5.97 -19.06
C LEU A 377 22.75 -7.40 -18.82
N ASN A 378 22.97 -7.95 -17.62
CA ASN A 378 22.53 -9.29 -17.21
C ASN A 378 21.36 -9.25 -16.19
N GLY A 379 20.53 -8.21 -16.22
CA GLY A 379 19.32 -8.11 -15.42
C GLY A 379 18.33 -9.21 -15.82
N GLY A 380 18.25 -10.29 -15.05
CA GLY A 380 17.28 -11.36 -15.29
C GLY A 380 15.83 -10.85 -15.19
N LYS A 381 14.88 -11.64 -15.72
CA LYS A 381 13.43 -11.32 -15.71
C LYS A 381 12.86 -11.00 -14.33
N SER A 382 13.47 -11.49 -13.25
CA SER A 382 12.86 -11.49 -11.92
C SER A 382 13.89 -11.38 -10.79
N THR A 383 14.80 -10.42 -10.86
CA THR A 383 15.67 -10.17 -9.71
C THR A 383 15.79 -8.68 -9.46
N ILE A 384 15.32 -8.25 -8.28
CA ILE A 384 15.76 -6.99 -7.67
C ILE A 384 17.20 -7.23 -7.23
N THR A 385 18.11 -7.37 -8.20
CA THR A 385 19.53 -7.31 -7.92
C THR A 385 19.84 -5.83 -7.80
N PRO A 386 20.22 -5.33 -6.62
CA PRO A 386 20.66 -3.95 -6.52
C PRO A 386 21.80 -3.76 -7.53
N LEU A 387 21.70 -2.69 -8.33
CA LEU A 387 22.80 -2.20 -9.14
C LEU A 387 23.96 -1.86 -8.19
N ILE A 388 24.84 -2.83 -7.94
CA ILE A 388 26.05 -2.61 -7.15
C ILE A 388 26.89 -1.64 -7.98
N SER A 389 27.11 -0.45 -7.44
CA SER A 389 27.81 0.61 -8.15
C SER A 389 29.24 0.17 -8.48
N GLY A 390 29.62 0.25 -9.76
CA GLY A 390 31.01 0.28 -10.21
C GLY A 390 31.46 -0.80 -11.19
N SER A 391 30.75 -1.93 -11.34
CA SER A 391 31.21 -3.02 -12.24
C SER A 391 30.16 -3.57 -13.19
N GLN A 392 28.89 -3.18 -13.06
CA GLN A 392 27.84 -3.66 -13.95
C GLN A 392 27.72 -2.74 -15.16
N GLN A 393 28.01 -3.30 -16.34
CA GLN A 393 27.76 -2.66 -17.62
C GLN A 393 26.25 -2.42 -17.77
N LEU A 394 25.87 -1.19 -18.11
CA LEU A 394 24.47 -0.80 -18.27
C LEU A 394 24.06 -0.81 -19.74
N VAL A 395 22.78 -1.11 -19.97
CA VAL A 395 22.13 -1.01 -21.28
C VAL A 395 20.85 -0.20 -21.17
N ASN A 396 20.43 0.40 -22.28
CA ASN A 396 19.11 1.03 -22.37
C ASN A 396 18.06 -0.08 -22.50
N TYR A 397 16.95 0.07 -21.77
CA TYR A 397 15.78 -0.75 -21.98
C TYR A 397 14.59 0.08 -22.45
N GLN A 398 13.68 -0.61 -23.11
CA GLN A 398 12.33 -0.16 -23.42
C GLN A 398 11.33 -1.22 -22.95
N ARG A 399 10.22 -0.77 -22.37
CA ARG A 399 9.10 -1.62 -21.97
C ARG A 399 7.81 -1.07 -22.53
N TRP A 400 6.98 -1.95 -23.06
CA TRP A 400 5.62 -1.66 -23.49
C TRP A 400 4.65 -2.49 -22.67
N TYR A 401 3.57 -1.85 -22.26
CA TYR A 401 2.55 -2.42 -21.39
C TYR A 401 1.23 -2.35 -22.13
N ASP A 402 0.55 -3.48 -22.24
CA ASP A 402 -0.78 -3.57 -22.82
C ASP A 402 -1.77 -4.03 -21.76
N TYR A 403 -2.99 -3.50 -21.83
CA TYR A 403 -4.05 -3.71 -20.85
C TYR A 403 -5.35 -4.10 -21.55
N ASP A 404 -6.21 -4.83 -20.85
CA ASP A 404 -7.62 -4.97 -21.25
C ASP A 404 -8.45 -3.74 -20.82
N ASN A 405 -9.75 -3.77 -21.11
CA ASN A 405 -10.69 -2.69 -20.80
C ASN A 405 -11.04 -2.56 -19.30
N ALA A 406 -10.71 -3.57 -18.48
CA ALA A 406 -10.86 -3.53 -17.02
C ALA A 406 -9.58 -3.05 -16.31
N GLY A 407 -8.46 -2.91 -17.04
CA GLY A 407 -7.17 -2.46 -16.51
C GLY A 407 -6.23 -3.60 -16.12
N ASN A 408 -6.55 -4.85 -16.44
CA ASN A 408 -5.63 -5.96 -16.25
C ASN A 408 -4.50 -5.87 -17.27
N MET A 409 -3.25 -5.95 -16.84
CA MET A 409 -2.11 -6.00 -17.75
C MET A 409 -2.13 -7.34 -18.49
N THR A 410 -2.20 -7.31 -19.82
CA THR A 410 -2.28 -8.50 -20.69
C THR A 410 -0.92 -8.83 -21.30
N GLN A 411 -0.04 -7.85 -21.44
CA GLN A 411 1.29 -8.05 -21.99
C GLN A 411 2.29 -7.04 -21.44
N LEU A 412 3.50 -7.54 -21.15
CA LEU A 412 4.70 -6.75 -20.91
C LEU A 412 5.78 -7.17 -21.91
N ARG A 413 6.09 -6.29 -22.86
CA ARG A 413 7.21 -6.46 -23.78
C ARG A 413 8.42 -5.71 -23.25
N HIS A 414 9.58 -6.35 -23.27
CA HIS A 414 10.83 -5.78 -22.83
C HIS A 414 11.91 -5.97 -23.90
N SER A 415 12.65 -4.89 -24.17
CA SER A 415 13.75 -4.86 -25.10
C SER A 415 14.95 -4.17 -24.47
N ALA A 416 16.09 -4.84 -24.42
CA ALA A 416 17.34 -4.33 -23.86
C ALA A 416 18.55 -5.00 -24.52
N GLY A 417 18.90 -4.55 -25.74
CA GLY A 417 19.96 -5.17 -26.54
C GLY A 417 19.61 -6.62 -26.91
N GLN A 418 20.32 -7.58 -26.31
CA GLN A 418 20.07 -9.02 -26.50
C GLN A 418 19.08 -9.61 -25.47
N ASN A 419 18.76 -8.87 -24.40
CA ASN A 419 17.83 -9.31 -23.35
C ASN A 419 16.38 -8.96 -23.72
N ASN A 420 15.87 -9.54 -24.80
CA ASN A 420 14.52 -9.28 -25.28
C ASN A 420 13.58 -10.39 -24.79
N TRP A 421 12.47 -9.99 -24.17
CA TRP A 421 11.46 -10.95 -23.74
C TRP A 421 10.07 -10.34 -23.73
N THR A 422 9.08 -11.20 -23.82
CA THR A 422 7.67 -10.83 -23.66
C THR A 422 7.06 -11.72 -22.60
N GLN A 423 6.36 -11.10 -21.65
CA GLN A 423 5.53 -11.76 -20.65
C GLN A 423 4.08 -11.51 -21.04
N VAL A 424 3.34 -12.56 -21.36
CA VAL A 424 1.90 -12.48 -21.60
C VAL A 424 1.19 -12.96 -20.35
N PHE A 425 0.11 -12.27 -19.99
CA PHE A 425 -0.74 -12.61 -18.86
C PHE A 425 -2.08 -13.14 -19.38
N SER A 426 -2.43 -14.33 -18.93
CA SER A 426 -3.74 -14.90 -19.12
C SER A 426 -4.66 -14.34 -18.05
N VAL A 427 -5.56 -13.44 -18.45
CA VAL A 427 -6.63 -12.90 -17.61
C VAL A 427 -7.83 -13.82 -17.72
N SER A 428 -8.44 -14.17 -16.59
CA SER A 428 -9.64 -15.01 -16.56
C SER A 428 -10.79 -14.36 -17.36
N PRO A 429 -11.53 -15.14 -18.16
CA PRO A 429 -12.74 -14.63 -18.79
C PRO A 429 -13.90 -14.40 -17.79
N GLU A 430 -13.77 -14.86 -16.54
CA GLU A 430 -14.83 -14.83 -15.51
C GLU A 430 -14.50 -13.93 -14.31
N SER A 431 -13.24 -13.46 -14.19
CA SER A 431 -12.79 -12.57 -13.11
C SER A 431 -11.61 -11.71 -13.56
N ASN A 432 -11.09 -10.83 -12.70
CA ASN A 432 -9.85 -10.08 -12.92
C ASN A 432 -8.60 -10.84 -12.45
N ARG A 433 -8.73 -12.11 -12.04
CA ARG A 433 -7.58 -12.96 -11.73
C ARG A 433 -6.76 -13.14 -13.00
N SER A 434 -5.45 -13.07 -12.86
CA SER A 434 -4.52 -13.20 -13.98
C SER A 434 -3.24 -13.92 -13.58
N LEU A 435 -2.70 -14.69 -14.51
CA LEU A 435 -1.44 -15.40 -14.34
C LEU A 435 -0.55 -15.27 -15.56
N PRO A 436 0.78 -15.29 -15.38
CA PRO A 436 1.68 -15.39 -16.51
C PRO A 436 1.41 -16.67 -17.32
N GLN A 437 1.49 -16.59 -18.65
CA GLN A 437 1.55 -17.76 -19.51
C GLN A 437 2.71 -18.70 -19.09
N PRO A 438 2.56 -20.03 -19.28
CA PRO A 438 1.66 -20.70 -20.22
C PRO A 438 0.28 -21.09 -19.68
N VAL A 439 -0.13 -20.66 -18.48
CA VAL A 439 -1.47 -20.95 -17.94
C VAL A 439 -2.54 -20.46 -18.92
N SER A 440 -3.51 -21.31 -19.29
CA SER A 440 -4.63 -20.92 -20.14
C SER A 440 -5.55 -19.93 -19.40
N PRO A 441 -6.13 -18.90 -20.06
CA PRO A 441 -7.14 -18.03 -19.46
C PRO A 441 -8.29 -18.78 -18.77
N TYR A 442 -8.69 -19.92 -19.33
CA TYR A 442 -9.77 -20.77 -18.81
C TYR A 442 -9.35 -21.65 -17.61
N GLU A 443 -8.08 -21.67 -17.26
CA GLU A 443 -7.55 -22.44 -16.13
C GLU A 443 -7.10 -21.55 -14.96
N VAL A 444 -7.06 -20.23 -15.16
CA VAL A 444 -6.57 -19.26 -14.18
C VAL A 444 -7.25 -19.46 -12.82
N GLU A 445 -8.58 -19.62 -12.80
CA GLU A 445 -9.35 -19.78 -11.57
C GLU A 445 -8.88 -20.95 -10.69
N ARG A 446 -8.33 -22.01 -11.28
CA ARG A 446 -7.90 -23.21 -10.53
C ARG A 446 -6.73 -22.92 -9.58
N PHE A 447 -5.93 -21.92 -9.91
CA PHE A 447 -4.78 -21.47 -9.13
C PHE A 447 -5.16 -20.53 -7.99
N PHE A 448 -6.41 -20.08 -7.92
CA PHE A 448 -6.89 -19.26 -6.83
C PHE A 448 -7.78 -20.08 -5.91
N ASP A 449 -7.72 -19.78 -4.61
CA ASP A 449 -8.70 -20.28 -3.66
C ASP A 449 -10.04 -19.55 -3.85
N SER A 450 -11.06 -19.99 -3.13
CA SER A 450 -12.38 -19.36 -3.19
C SER A 450 -12.34 -17.89 -2.71
N PHE A 451 -11.32 -17.48 -1.95
CA PHE A 451 -11.14 -16.11 -1.44
C PHE A 451 -10.41 -15.19 -2.43
N GLY A 452 -9.93 -15.72 -3.56
CA GLY A 452 -9.14 -14.96 -4.51
C GLY A 452 -7.67 -14.81 -4.16
N HIS A 453 -7.17 -15.61 -3.22
CA HIS A 453 -5.73 -15.70 -3.01
C HIS A 453 -5.14 -16.70 -3.99
N LEU A 454 -3.98 -16.35 -4.54
CA LEU A 454 -3.18 -17.30 -5.31
C LEU A 454 -2.74 -18.44 -4.38
N LYS A 455 -3.08 -19.67 -4.74
CA LYS A 455 -2.61 -20.87 -4.03
C LYS A 455 -1.11 -20.97 -4.20
N GLU A 456 -0.40 -21.19 -3.09
CA GLU A 456 1.00 -21.58 -3.17
C GLU A 456 1.09 -22.91 -3.93
N SER A 457 1.94 -22.94 -4.97
CA SER A 457 2.22 -24.12 -5.79
C SER A 457 3.26 -25.02 -5.16
#